data_AF-A0A2E8H6B0-F1
#
_entry.id   AF-A0A2E8H6B0-F1
#
_cell.length_a   1.000
_cell.length_b   1.000
_cell.length_c   1.000
_cell.angle_alpha   90.00
_cell.angle_beta   90.00
_cell.angle_gamma   90.00
#
_symmetry.space_group_name_H-M   'P 1'
#
loop_
_entity.id
_entity.type
_entity.pdbx_description
1 polymer ?
#
loop_
_entity_poly.entity_id
_entity_poly.type
_entity_poly.pdbx_seq_one_letter_code
_entity_poly.pdbx_strand_id
1 'polypeptide(L)'
;MFIVNGHGSNQPLIDLIARKTVLETDSLCFAAGYFNFLMEAFEGVRESDVTAHADEFETSLYLHLAPEGVQMDKAAKGDDRQGEFVSSDSTSPYVRFNDYWGRWTQLGVHGDPTVATAEKGKIIFEAAVEGMIRAIDEIKGWPIEERRDMHTHPVQKGIRW
;
A
#
# COMPACT_ATOMS: atom_id res chain seq x y z
N MET A 1 -16.29 -2.08 8.82
CA MET A 1 -15.78 -2.47 7.48
C MET A 1 -14.27 -2.26 7.45
N PHE A 2 -13.52 -3.15 6.79
CA PHE A 2 -12.08 -2.99 6.59
C PHE A 2 -11.76 -3.13 5.10
N ILE A 3 -11.23 -2.07 4.50
CA ILE A 3 -10.82 -2.02 3.10
C ILE A 3 -9.33 -2.36 3.03
N VAL A 4 -8.98 -3.44 2.32
CA VAL A 4 -7.60 -3.81 2.05
C VAL A 4 -7.27 -3.45 0.60
N ASN A 5 -6.25 -2.62 0.43
CA ASN A 5 -5.80 -2.11 -0.85
C ASN A 5 -4.51 -2.80 -1.31
N GLY A 6 -4.44 -3.08 -2.60
CA GLY A 6 -3.26 -3.67 -3.22
C GLY A 6 -2.44 -2.73 -4.11
N HIS A 7 -2.86 -1.48 -4.27
CA HIS A 7 -2.22 -0.57 -5.23
C HIS A 7 -1.90 0.80 -4.62
N GLY A 8 -0.64 1.22 -4.67
CA GLY A 8 -0.14 2.41 -3.98
C GLY A 8 -0.84 3.72 -4.34
N SER A 9 -1.35 3.89 -5.57
CA SER A 9 -2.07 5.11 -5.99
C SER A 9 -3.51 5.19 -5.46
N ASN A 10 -4.07 4.08 -4.98
CA ASN A 10 -5.39 4.07 -4.35
C ASN A 10 -5.33 4.49 -2.87
N GLN A 11 -4.15 4.62 -2.25
CA GLN A 11 -4.05 4.90 -0.82
C GLN A 11 -4.80 6.18 -0.39
N PRO A 12 -4.62 7.34 -1.04
CA PRO A 12 -5.39 8.54 -0.67
C PRO A 12 -6.89 8.38 -0.91
N LEU A 13 -7.29 7.56 -1.89
CA LEU A 13 -8.69 7.32 -2.22
C LEU A 13 -9.37 6.45 -1.17
N ILE A 14 -8.74 5.34 -0.75
CA ILE A 14 -9.33 4.47 0.28
C ILE A 14 -9.45 5.18 1.63
N ASP A 15 -8.51 6.09 1.95
CA ASP A 15 -8.56 6.88 3.17
C ASP A 15 -9.76 7.85 3.13
N LEU A 16 -9.99 8.50 1.99
CA LEU A 16 -11.17 9.33 1.77
C LEU A 16 -12.48 8.53 1.80
N ILE A 17 -12.50 7.35 1.18
CA ILE A 17 -13.68 6.47 1.18
C ILE A 17 -14.00 6.03 2.61
N ALA A 18 -13.01 5.59 3.39
CA ALA A 18 -13.21 5.19 4.77
C ALA A 18 -13.72 6.35 5.62
N ARG A 19 -13.11 7.53 5.50
CA ARG A 19 -13.56 8.72 6.20
C ARG A 19 -14.98 9.13 5.82
N LYS A 20 -15.31 9.17 4.54
CA LYS A 20 -16.68 9.50 4.08
C LYS A 20 -17.69 8.48 4.57
N THR A 21 -17.37 7.18 4.53
CA THR A 21 -18.22 6.13 5.08
C THR A 21 -18.51 6.36 6.56
N VAL A 22 -17.48 6.69 7.35
CA VAL A 22 -17.66 7.03 8.77
C VAL A 22 -18.48 8.30 8.93
N LEU A 23 -18.33 9.33 8.11
CA LEU A 23 -19.08 10.58 8.27
C LEU A 23 -20.56 10.46 7.84
N GLU A 24 -20.85 9.63 6.85
CA GLU A 24 -22.17 9.57 6.20
C GLU A 24 -23.06 8.42 6.70
N THR A 25 -22.50 7.45 7.44
CA THR A 25 -23.22 6.27 7.96
C THR A 25 -22.92 6.06 9.44
N ASP A 26 -23.62 5.14 10.12
CA ASP A 26 -23.29 4.73 11.50
C ASP A 26 -22.19 3.64 11.57
N SER A 27 -21.57 3.31 10.44
CA SER A 27 -20.53 2.27 10.38
C SER A 27 -19.13 2.83 10.65
N LEU A 28 -18.31 2.06 11.36
CA LEU A 28 -16.85 2.25 11.33
C LEU A 28 -16.28 1.69 10.04
N CYS A 29 -15.38 2.44 9.42
CA CYS A 29 -14.64 2.01 8.25
C CYS A 29 -13.15 2.29 8.44
N PHE A 30 -12.35 1.24 8.23
CA PHE A 30 -10.90 1.26 8.28
C PHE A 30 -10.35 0.97 6.90
N ALA A 31 -9.18 1.49 6.56
CA ALA A 31 -8.51 1.24 5.30
C ALA A 31 -7.01 1.07 5.52
N ALA A 32 -6.40 0.12 4.80
CA ALA A 32 -4.96 -0.08 4.80
C ALA A 32 -4.51 -0.72 3.49
N GLY A 33 -3.26 -0.46 3.08
CA GLY A 33 -2.58 -1.30 2.11
C GLY A 33 -2.07 -2.58 2.77
N TYR A 34 -2.16 -3.73 2.10
CA TYR A 34 -1.61 -4.98 2.64
C TYR A 34 -0.08 -4.87 2.84
N PHE A 35 0.59 -4.08 2.00
CA PHE A 35 2.03 -3.82 2.07
C PHE A 35 2.46 -3.18 3.40
N ASN A 36 1.59 -2.44 4.09
CA ASN A 36 1.93 -1.83 5.39
C ASN A 36 2.27 -2.88 6.46
N PHE A 37 1.81 -4.12 6.31
CA PHE A 37 2.01 -5.19 7.28
C PHE A 37 3.25 -6.04 7.02
N LEU A 38 3.89 -5.89 5.86
CA LEU A 38 5.03 -6.72 5.44
C LEU A 38 6.33 -5.94 5.27
N MET A 39 6.31 -4.59 5.22
CA MET A 39 7.50 -3.79 4.85
C MET A 39 8.73 -4.07 5.72
N GLU A 40 8.56 -4.30 7.02
CA GLU A 40 9.68 -4.64 7.91
C GLU A 40 10.30 -6.00 7.55
N ALA A 41 9.47 -7.00 7.25
CA ALA A 41 9.93 -8.30 6.82
C ALA A 41 10.61 -8.23 5.44
N PHE A 42 10.08 -7.40 4.53
CA PHE A 42 10.68 -7.17 3.23
C PHE A 42 12.05 -6.50 3.35
N GLU A 43 12.19 -5.45 4.16
CA GLU A 43 13.48 -4.77 4.38
C GLU A 43 14.57 -5.72 4.90
N GLY A 44 14.20 -6.75 5.68
CA GLY A 44 15.13 -7.77 6.14
C GLY A 44 15.67 -8.71 5.04
N VAL A 45 15.03 -8.78 3.87
CA VAL A 45 15.38 -9.67 2.76
C VAL A 45 15.60 -8.96 1.42
N ARG A 46 15.37 -7.64 1.38
CA ARG A 46 15.44 -6.79 0.20
C ARG A 46 16.87 -6.69 -0.33
N GLU A 47 17.02 -6.76 -1.65
CA GLU A 47 18.28 -6.55 -2.36
C GLU A 47 18.24 -5.30 -3.27
N SER A 48 17.06 -4.87 -3.72
CA SER A 48 16.87 -3.73 -4.61
C SER A 48 16.96 -2.38 -3.90
N ASP A 49 17.45 -1.35 -4.60
CA ASP A 49 17.56 0.01 -4.04
C ASP A 49 16.21 0.73 -3.94
N VAL A 50 15.22 0.31 -4.73
CA VAL A 50 13.91 0.99 -4.86
C VAL A 50 12.78 -0.01 -4.68
N THR A 51 11.76 0.40 -3.92
CA THR A 51 10.48 -0.30 -3.83
C THR A 51 9.40 0.56 -4.48
N ALA A 52 8.87 0.15 -5.64
CA ALA A 52 7.79 0.87 -6.30
C ALA A 52 6.81 -0.04 -7.05
N HIS A 53 7.10 -0.47 -8.27
CA HIS A 53 6.15 -1.24 -9.08
C HIS A 53 6.81 -2.27 -9.99
N ALA A 54 6.22 -3.47 -10.03
CA ALA A 54 6.77 -4.64 -10.69
C ALA A 54 8.24 -4.86 -10.33
N ASP A 55 8.58 -4.52 -9.09
CA ASP A 55 9.92 -4.54 -8.51
C ASP A 55 10.19 -5.89 -7.83
N GLU A 56 11.25 -5.95 -7.02
CA GLU A 56 11.58 -7.13 -6.23
C GLU A 56 10.41 -7.57 -5.33
N PHE A 57 9.73 -6.62 -4.68
CA PHE A 57 8.65 -6.88 -3.73
C PHE A 57 7.44 -7.52 -4.43
N GLU A 58 6.86 -6.84 -5.43
CA GLU A 58 5.65 -7.32 -6.10
C GLU A 58 5.93 -8.63 -6.87
N THR A 59 7.10 -8.73 -7.50
CA THR A 59 7.49 -9.92 -8.25
C THR A 59 7.74 -11.11 -7.34
N SER A 60 8.40 -10.92 -6.18
CA SER A 60 8.62 -11.99 -5.21
C SER A 60 7.29 -12.53 -4.70
N LEU A 61 6.36 -11.64 -4.34
CA LEU A 61 5.03 -12.04 -3.88
C LEU A 61 4.26 -12.83 -4.95
N TYR A 62 4.32 -12.40 -6.21
CA TYR A 62 3.65 -13.11 -7.31
C TYR A 62 4.31 -14.48 -7.58
N LEU A 63 5.64 -14.57 -7.55
CA LEU A 63 6.37 -15.83 -7.67
C LEU A 63 5.97 -16.85 -6.60
N HIS A 64 5.70 -16.38 -5.38
CA HIS A 64 5.23 -17.26 -4.30
C HIS A 64 3.80 -17.77 -4.53
N LEU A 65 2.90 -16.90 -4.97
CA LEU A 65 1.47 -17.21 -5.06
C LEU A 65 1.09 -17.97 -6.33
N ALA A 66 1.70 -17.61 -7.46
CA ALA A 66 1.36 -18.11 -8.78
C ALA A 66 2.58 -17.97 -9.72
N PRO A 67 3.64 -18.78 -9.50
CA PRO A 67 4.90 -18.67 -10.25
C PRO A 67 4.73 -18.79 -11.77
N GLU A 68 3.74 -19.55 -12.22
CA GLU A 68 3.40 -19.71 -13.65
C GLU A 68 2.92 -18.40 -14.31
N GLY A 69 2.49 -17.42 -13.51
CA GLY A 69 2.10 -16.09 -13.97
C GLY A 69 3.27 -15.13 -14.21
N VAL A 70 4.49 -15.51 -13.81
CA VAL A 70 5.68 -14.64 -13.83
C VAL A 70 6.68 -15.12 -14.88
N GLN A 71 6.97 -14.27 -15.87
CA GLN A 71 7.95 -14.54 -16.93
C GLN A 71 9.32 -13.97 -16.53
N MET A 72 10.01 -14.65 -15.60
CA MET A 72 11.30 -14.18 -15.07
C MET A 72 12.39 -14.05 -16.13
N ASP A 73 12.30 -14.78 -17.24
CA ASP A 73 13.19 -14.63 -18.40
C ASP A 73 13.08 -13.25 -19.07
N LYS A 74 12.00 -12.51 -18.80
CA LYS A 74 11.75 -11.15 -19.29
C LYS A 74 11.91 -10.08 -18.20
N ALA A 75 12.24 -10.47 -16.97
CA ALA A 75 12.44 -9.54 -15.88
C ALA A 75 13.66 -8.65 -16.20
N ALA A 76 13.48 -7.33 -16.06
CA ALA A 76 14.53 -6.35 -16.24
C ALA A 76 14.32 -5.20 -15.29
N LYS A 77 15.41 -4.66 -14.74
CA LYS A 77 15.40 -3.46 -13.92
C LYS A 77 14.85 -2.27 -14.72
N GLY A 78 13.92 -1.54 -14.12
CA GLY A 78 13.36 -0.30 -14.64
C GLY A 78 14.11 0.93 -14.17
N ASP A 79 13.79 2.08 -14.76
CA ASP A 79 14.41 3.36 -14.41
C ASP A 79 13.92 3.87 -13.05
N ASP A 80 14.83 4.48 -12.30
CA ASP A 80 14.59 5.05 -10.98
C ASP A 80 15.18 6.46 -10.84
N ARG A 81 14.55 7.32 -10.03
CA ARG A 81 15.09 8.64 -9.67
C ARG A 81 15.03 8.84 -8.16
N GLN A 82 16.20 8.85 -7.54
CA GLN A 82 16.36 9.04 -6.10
C GLN A 82 17.00 10.39 -5.79
N GLY A 83 16.32 11.20 -4.99
CA GLY A 83 16.84 12.41 -4.37
C GLY A 83 16.58 12.40 -2.87
N GLU A 84 17.11 13.39 -2.14
CA GLU A 84 17.01 13.44 -0.68
C GLU A 84 15.56 13.53 -0.18
N PHE A 85 14.75 14.40 -0.80
CA PHE A 85 13.35 14.64 -0.39
C PHE A 85 12.33 14.22 -1.45
N VAL A 86 12.74 14.13 -2.72
CA VAL A 86 11.89 13.76 -3.85
C VAL A 86 12.49 12.52 -4.47
N SER A 87 11.71 11.46 -4.48
CA SER A 87 12.16 10.11 -4.82
C SER A 87 11.03 9.39 -5.52
N SER A 88 11.39 8.50 -6.43
CA SER A 88 10.45 7.59 -7.08
C SER A 88 10.16 6.33 -6.27
N ASP A 89 10.84 6.14 -5.14
CA ASP A 89 10.55 5.07 -4.19
C ASP A 89 9.18 5.32 -3.54
N SER A 90 8.31 4.32 -3.61
CA SER A 90 6.97 4.38 -3.04
C SER A 90 6.98 4.35 -1.52
N THR A 91 8.10 4.00 -0.89
CA THR A 91 8.28 3.99 0.57
C THR A 91 8.90 5.27 1.10
N SER A 92 9.24 6.24 0.24
CA SER A 92 9.78 7.53 0.69
C SER A 92 8.77 8.28 1.57
N PRO A 93 9.14 8.72 2.79
CA PRO A 93 8.22 9.39 3.71
C PRO A 93 8.11 10.91 3.46
N TYR A 94 8.90 11.45 2.53
CA TYR A 94 9.04 12.90 2.34
C TYR A 94 8.02 13.47 1.35
N VAL A 95 8.40 13.66 0.09
CA VAL A 95 7.53 14.26 -0.93
C VAL A 95 7.10 13.18 -1.92
N ARG A 96 5.81 12.83 -1.88
CA ARG A 96 5.22 11.93 -2.87
C ARG A 96 4.87 12.69 -4.14
N PHE A 97 5.46 12.28 -5.25
CA PHE A 97 5.19 12.79 -6.58
C PHE A 97 4.83 11.61 -7.48
N ASN A 98 3.62 11.59 -8.07
CA ASN A 98 3.21 10.58 -9.04
C ASN A 98 3.15 11.23 -10.42
N ASP A 99 4.13 10.93 -11.26
CA ASP A 99 4.24 11.54 -12.57
C ASP A 99 3.49 10.74 -13.65
N TYR A 100 3.49 11.26 -14.87
CA TYR A 100 3.04 10.52 -16.03
C TYR A 100 3.96 9.31 -16.29
N TRP A 101 3.39 8.10 -16.24
CA TRP A 101 4.14 6.83 -16.30
C TRP A 101 5.17 6.72 -17.43
N GLY A 102 4.84 7.19 -18.63
CA GLY A 102 5.76 7.15 -19.77
C GLY A 102 7.03 8.01 -19.61
N ARG A 103 7.10 8.90 -18.60
CA ARG A 103 8.32 9.64 -18.23
C ARG A 103 9.19 8.90 -17.21
N TRP A 104 8.64 7.90 -16.56
CA TRP A 104 9.31 7.12 -15.53
C TRP A 104 9.78 5.77 -16.02
N THR A 105 9.02 5.11 -16.89
CA THR A 105 9.39 3.77 -17.35
C THR A 105 8.99 3.53 -18.79
N GLN A 106 9.86 2.82 -19.51
CA GLN A 106 9.58 2.27 -20.84
C GLN A 106 9.11 0.80 -20.76
N LEU A 107 9.45 0.10 -19.67
CA LEU A 107 9.16 -1.32 -19.46
C LEU A 107 7.87 -1.56 -18.68
N GLY A 108 7.36 -0.53 -18.00
CA GLY A 108 6.31 -0.69 -16.99
C GLY A 108 6.86 -1.13 -15.62
N VAL A 109 8.16 -1.36 -15.50
CA VAL A 109 8.87 -1.64 -14.24
C VAL A 109 9.40 -0.35 -13.63
N HIS A 110 9.26 -0.22 -12.33
CA HIS A 110 9.80 0.85 -11.49
C HIS A 110 10.48 0.19 -10.27
N GLY A 111 11.79 -0.03 -10.35
CA GLY A 111 12.55 -0.87 -9.41
C GLY A 111 13.24 -2.06 -10.11
N ASP A 112 13.62 -3.08 -9.34
CA ASP A 112 14.40 -4.23 -9.85
C ASP A 112 13.77 -5.59 -9.51
N PRO A 113 13.04 -6.22 -10.45
CA PRO A 113 12.48 -7.56 -10.25
C PRO A 113 13.50 -8.68 -10.42
N THR A 114 14.73 -8.43 -10.90
CA THR A 114 15.66 -9.50 -11.30
C THR A 114 16.19 -10.31 -10.12
N VAL A 115 16.15 -9.73 -8.93
CA VAL A 115 16.54 -10.33 -7.64
C VAL A 115 15.35 -10.93 -6.87
N ALA A 116 14.16 -10.94 -7.47
CA ALA A 116 12.96 -11.48 -6.84
C ALA A 116 13.01 -13.02 -6.75
N THR A 117 12.52 -13.57 -5.64
CA THR A 117 12.43 -15.02 -5.43
C THR A 117 11.12 -15.42 -4.76
N ALA A 118 10.68 -16.67 -4.98
CA ALA A 118 9.50 -17.20 -4.32
C ALA A 118 9.69 -17.32 -2.80
N GLU A 119 10.92 -17.55 -2.34
CA GLU A 119 11.28 -17.61 -0.92
C GLU A 119 11.08 -16.26 -0.23
N LYS A 120 11.53 -15.16 -0.85
CA LYS A 120 11.25 -13.80 -0.36
C LYS A 120 9.75 -13.54 -0.34
N GLY A 121 9.05 -13.95 -1.41
CA GLY A 121 7.60 -13.85 -1.54
C GLY A 121 6.83 -14.52 -0.41
N LYS A 122 7.29 -15.71 0.02
CA LYS A 122 6.72 -16.43 1.16
C LYS A 122 6.85 -15.63 2.45
N ILE A 123 8.05 -15.10 2.73
CA ILE A 123 8.34 -14.33 3.96
C ILE A 123 7.41 -13.11 4.06
N ILE A 124 7.30 -12.34 2.99
CA ILE A 124 6.46 -11.13 2.98
C ILE A 124 4.96 -11.47 2.97
N PHE A 125 4.55 -12.58 2.34
CA PHE A 125 3.16 -13.05 2.37
C PHE A 125 2.73 -13.43 3.78
N GLU A 126 3.55 -14.21 4.49
CA GLU A 126 3.29 -14.61 5.88
C GLU A 126 3.19 -13.38 6.78
N ALA A 127 4.14 -12.44 6.67
CA ALA A 127 4.09 -11.18 7.43
C ALA A 127 2.82 -10.36 7.16
N ALA A 128 2.43 -10.23 5.88
CA ALA A 128 1.21 -9.52 5.50
C ALA A 128 -0.04 -10.15 6.12
N VAL A 129 -0.18 -11.48 5.99
CA VAL A 129 -1.33 -12.23 6.51
C VAL A 129 -1.40 -12.15 8.03
N GLU A 130 -0.29 -12.38 8.73
CA GLU A 130 -0.24 -12.30 10.19
C GLU A 130 -0.54 -10.89 10.71
N GLY A 131 0.00 -9.84 10.08
CA GLY A 131 -0.30 -8.46 10.41
C GLY A 131 -1.77 -8.12 10.20
N MET A 132 -2.35 -8.52 9.06
CA MET A 132 -3.76 -8.30 8.78
C MET A 132 -4.70 -9.05 9.73
N ILE A 133 -4.38 -10.29 10.12
CA ILE A 133 -5.17 -11.05 11.10
C ILE A 133 -5.20 -10.30 12.44
N ARG A 134 -4.04 -9.84 12.92
CA ARG A 134 -3.96 -9.04 14.17
C ARG A 134 -4.76 -7.75 14.07
N ALA A 135 -4.68 -7.04 12.95
CA ALA A 135 -5.47 -5.83 12.72
C ALA A 135 -6.98 -6.13 12.69
N ILE A 136 -7.41 -7.22 12.06
CA ILE A 136 -8.81 -7.64 12.05
C ILE A 136 -9.31 -7.96 13.45
N ASP A 137 -8.51 -8.64 14.27
CA ASP A 137 -8.89 -8.95 15.65
C ASP A 137 -8.98 -7.70 16.52
N GLU A 138 -8.09 -6.72 16.33
CA GLU A 138 -8.20 -5.40 16.95
C GLU A 138 -9.47 -4.67 16.50
N ILE A 139 -9.75 -4.64 15.19
CA ILE A 139 -10.95 -4.01 14.63
C ILE A 139 -12.23 -4.67 15.15
N LYS A 140 -12.26 -6.01 15.31
CA LYS A 140 -13.41 -6.72 15.90
C LYS A 140 -13.66 -6.32 17.35
N GLY A 141 -12.60 -6.05 18.10
CA GLY A 141 -12.67 -5.58 19.48
C GLY A 141 -12.89 -4.07 19.63
N TRP A 142 -12.88 -3.31 18.52
CA TRP A 142 -12.92 -1.86 18.56
C TRP A 142 -14.29 -1.34 19.03
N PRO A 143 -14.34 -0.45 20.03
CA PRO A 143 -15.60 0.05 20.55
C PRO A 143 -16.31 0.94 19.53
N ILE A 144 -17.63 0.82 19.45
CA ILE A 144 -18.50 1.72 18.68
C ILE A 144 -19.13 2.69 19.67
N GLU A 145 -18.47 3.82 19.88
CA GLU A 145 -18.94 4.89 20.76
C GLU A 145 -20.05 5.73 20.11
N GLU A 146 -20.93 6.29 20.93
CA GLU A 146 -21.97 7.20 20.46
C GLU A 146 -21.36 8.51 19.93
N ARG A 147 -21.84 8.96 18.76
CA ARG A 147 -21.42 10.25 18.19
C ARG A 147 -21.94 11.40 19.01
N ARG A 148 -21.05 12.34 19.34
CA ARG A 148 -21.41 13.57 20.04
C ARG A 148 -21.12 14.77 19.17
N ASP A 149 -22.15 15.59 18.99
CA ASP A 149 -21.97 16.93 18.44
C ASP A 149 -21.50 17.86 19.55
N MET A 150 -20.25 18.31 19.46
CA MET A 150 -19.63 19.21 20.42
C MET A 150 -19.72 20.69 19.99
N HIS A 151 -20.41 21.01 18.89
CA HIS A 151 -20.57 22.39 18.45
C HIS A 151 -21.48 23.18 19.41
N THR A 152 -21.01 24.34 19.87
CA THR A 152 -21.79 25.27 20.71
C THR A 152 -22.73 26.17 19.89
N HIS A 153 -22.61 26.13 18.57
CA HIS A 153 -23.38 26.93 17.61
C HIS A 153 -23.85 26.06 16.44
N PRO A 154 -24.90 26.46 15.70
CA PRO A 154 -25.37 25.70 14.55
C PRO A 154 -24.25 25.44 13.53
N VAL A 155 -24.07 24.17 13.17
CA VAL A 155 -23.11 23.76 12.15
C VAL A 155 -23.59 24.19 10.76
N GLN A 156 -22.69 24.72 9.92
CA GLN A 156 -23.03 25.06 8.54
C GLN A 156 -23.38 23.80 7.75
N LYS A 157 -24.67 23.62 7.44
CA LYS A 157 -25.21 22.46 6.73
C LYS A 157 -24.79 22.37 5.25
N GLY A 158 -23.98 23.32 4.77
CA GLY A 158 -23.67 23.51 3.34
C GLY A 158 -22.24 23.23 2.92
N ILE A 159 -21.33 22.91 3.85
CA ILE A 159 -19.96 22.58 3.47
C ILE A 159 -19.95 21.15 2.91
N ARG A 160 -19.79 21.03 1.60
CA ARG A 160 -19.60 19.75 0.89
C ARG A 160 -18.18 19.72 0.35
N TRP A 161 -17.44 18.68 0.71
CA TRP A 161 -16.09 18.35 0.22
C TRP A 161 -16.16 17.26 -0.84
#